data_AF-A0A6M6JIK5-F1
#
_entry.id   AF-A0A6M6JIK5-F1
#
_cell.length_a   1.000
_cell.length_b   1.000
_cell.length_c   1.000
_cell.angle_alpha   90.00
_cell.angle_beta   90.00
_cell.angle_gamma   90.00
#
_symmetry.space_group_name_H-M   'P 1'
#
loop_
_entity.id
_entity.type
_entity.pdbx_description
1 polymer ?
#
loop_
_entity_poly.entity_id
_entity_poly.type
_entity_poly.pdbx_seq_one_letter_code
_entity_poly.pdbx_strand_id
1 'polypeptide(L)'
;MRTPLIAPPADSAATRVVPDIPAHIVTALAELDDAYDLAARMPHTSNVEHAHRALALARVCARRAAWWRVLARWTYRAGFDRLHGKAALAAGHRQQERSRFWRDTAADWRARTDHRPTSDAAGALSNWAELGVTA
;
A
#
# COMPACT_ATOMS: atom_id res chain seq x y z
N MET A 1 -64.53 25.13 12.45
CA MET A 1 -64.01 23.85 11.93
C MET A 1 -62.51 23.82 12.18
N ARG A 2 -62.03 22.99 13.12
CA ARG A 2 -60.60 22.82 13.43
C ARG A 2 -60.10 21.56 12.71
N THR A 3 -59.19 21.72 11.76
CA THR A 3 -58.49 20.61 11.09
C THR A 3 -57.54 19.94 12.10
N PRO A 4 -57.53 18.60 12.25
CA PRO A 4 -56.55 17.94 13.11
C PRO A 4 -55.17 17.97 12.43
N LEU A 5 -54.18 18.42 13.18
CA LEU A 5 -52.77 18.36 12.82
C LEU A 5 -52.34 16.88 12.88
N ILE A 6 -52.12 16.24 11.73
CA ILE A 6 -51.55 14.90 11.64
C ILE A 6 -50.13 14.99 12.20
N ALA A 7 -49.87 14.36 13.34
CA ALA A 7 -48.52 14.22 13.87
C ALA A 7 -47.67 13.42 12.86
N PRO A 8 -46.43 13.85 12.57
CA PRO A 8 -45.55 13.06 11.71
C PRO A 8 -45.28 11.71 12.37
N PRO A 9 -45.17 10.61 11.59
CA PRO A 9 -44.78 9.33 12.15
C PRO A 9 -43.43 9.50 12.84
N ALA A 10 -43.32 8.99 14.06
CA ALA A 10 -42.06 8.92 14.77
C ALA A 10 -41.08 8.12 13.91
N ASP A 11 -40.20 8.84 13.21
CA ASP A 11 -39.08 8.29 12.48
C ASP A 11 -38.16 7.71 13.56
N SER A 12 -38.43 6.46 13.92
CA SER A 12 -37.56 5.66 14.76
C SER A 12 -36.25 5.57 13.99
N ALA A 13 -35.35 6.50 14.27
CA ALA A 13 -33.98 6.47 13.83
C ALA A 13 -33.36 5.21 14.41
N ALA A 14 -33.61 4.08 13.75
CA ALA A 14 -33.03 2.81 14.06
C ALA A 14 -31.53 3.03 14.06
N THR A 15 -30.92 2.96 15.24
CA THR A 15 -29.49 3.15 15.41
C THR A 15 -28.81 2.10 14.55
N ARG A 16 -28.30 2.53 13.39
CA ARG A 16 -27.64 1.64 12.45
C ARG A 16 -26.38 1.14 13.13
N VAL A 17 -26.39 -0.10 13.59
CA VAL A 17 -25.23 -0.76 14.19
C VAL A 17 -24.12 -0.75 13.14
N VAL A 18 -23.08 0.05 13.37
CA VAL A 18 -21.90 0.08 12.50
C VAL A 18 -21.05 -1.13 12.88
N PRO A 19 -20.83 -2.09 11.98
CA PRO A 19 -20.03 -3.27 12.29
C PRO A 19 -18.57 -2.86 12.51
N ASP A 20 -17.94 -3.32 13.59
CA ASP A 20 -16.53 -3.01 13.88
C ASP A 20 -15.57 -3.66 12.88
N ILE A 21 -14.45 -2.98 12.62
CA ILE A 21 -13.36 -3.53 11.81
C ILE A 21 -12.78 -4.75 12.52
N PRO A 22 -12.61 -5.91 11.84
CA PRO A 22 -12.02 -7.08 12.45
C PRO A 22 -10.64 -6.78 13.04
N ALA A 23 -10.48 -7.05 14.34
CA ALA A 23 -9.27 -6.72 15.09
C ALA A 23 -7.99 -7.24 14.43
N HIS A 24 -8.02 -8.44 13.85
CA HIS A 24 -6.86 -9.03 13.17
C HIS A 24 -6.36 -8.20 11.97
N ILE A 25 -7.23 -7.46 11.27
CA ILE A 25 -6.82 -6.56 10.17
C ILE A 25 -6.08 -5.36 10.75
N VAL A 26 -6.61 -4.77 11.83
CA VAL A 26 -6.02 -3.61 12.52
C VAL A 26 -4.66 -3.99 13.10
N THR A 27 -4.60 -5.10 13.85
CA THR A 27 -3.35 -5.64 14.42
C THR A 27 -2.32 -5.92 13.34
N ALA A 28 -2.69 -6.60 12.25
CA ALA A 28 -1.75 -6.91 11.19
C ALA A 28 -1.20 -5.66 10.48
N LEU A 29 -2.02 -4.62 10.29
CA LEU A 29 -1.55 -3.35 9.72
C LEU A 29 -0.60 -2.63 10.68
N ALA A 30 -0.91 -2.59 11.98
CA ALA A 30 -0.05 -1.99 13.00
C ALA A 30 1.31 -2.70 13.13
N GLU A 31 1.31 -4.04 13.19
CA GLU A 31 2.55 -4.83 13.22
C GLU A 31 3.42 -4.59 11.97
N LEU A 32 2.79 -4.35 10.82
CA LEU A 32 3.51 -4.01 9.60
C LEU A 32 4.04 -2.58 9.60
N ASP A 33 3.47 -1.71 10.42
CA ASP A 33 4.04 -0.38 10.68
C ASP A 33 5.33 -0.50 11.48
N ASP A 34 5.32 -1.26 12.58
CA ASP A 34 6.52 -1.55 13.35
C ASP A 34 7.60 -2.27 12.52
N ALA A 35 7.20 -3.25 11.71
CA ALA A 35 8.12 -3.99 10.84
C ALA A 35 8.74 -3.09 9.76
N TYR A 36 8.00 -2.09 9.26
CA TYR A 36 8.54 -1.12 8.32
C TYR A 36 9.58 -0.24 8.98
N ASP A 37 9.30 0.26 10.17
CA ASP A 37 10.22 1.10 10.91
C ASP A 37 11.50 0.35 11.29
N LEU A 38 11.37 -0.93 11.67
CA LEU A 38 12.51 -1.80 11.88
C LEU A 38 13.34 -1.98 10.59
N ALA A 39 12.69 -2.28 9.47
CA ALA A 39 13.37 -2.41 8.18
C ALA A 39 14.04 -1.10 7.76
N ALA A 40 13.40 0.04 8.01
CA ALA A 40 13.94 1.36 7.67
C ALA A 40 15.21 1.69 8.46
N ARG A 41 15.32 1.20 9.70
CA ARG A 41 16.50 1.34 10.58
C ARG A 41 17.63 0.34 10.32
N MET A 42 17.43 -0.63 9.42
CA MET A 42 18.51 -1.57 9.08
C MET A 42 19.77 -0.83 8.59
N PRO A 43 20.98 -1.39 8.84
CA PRO A 43 22.22 -0.86 8.29
C PRO A 43 22.15 -0.70 6.76
N HIS A 44 22.88 0.29 6.25
CA HIS A 44 22.90 0.66 4.83
C HIS A 44 24.21 1.37 4.48
N THR A 45 25.33 0.89 5.02
CA THR A 45 26.66 1.46 4.79
C THR A 45 27.35 0.85 3.57
N SER A 46 26.93 -0.35 3.15
CA SER A 46 27.42 -1.04 1.96
C SER A 46 26.31 -1.29 0.93
N ASN A 47 26.69 -1.55 -0.33
CA ASN A 47 25.75 -1.91 -1.39
C ASN A 47 24.91 -3.15 -1.02
N VAL A 48 25.54 -4.16 -0.40
CA VAL A 48 24.84 -5.38 0.05
C VAL A 48 23.81 -5.05 1.14
N GLU A 49 24.18 -4.21 2.10
CA GLU A 49 23.26 -3.75 3.15
C GLU A 49 22.10 -2.94 2.58
N HIS A 50 22.37 -2.01 1.65
CA HIS A 50 21.33 -1.28 0.92
C HIS A 50 20.35 -2.23 0.20
N ALA A 51 20.86 -3.25 -0.48
CA ALA A 51 20.03 -4.24 -1.15
C ALA A 51 19.16 -5.05 -0.18
N HIS A 52 19.72 -5.49 0.95
CA HIS A 52 18.98 -6.24 1.97
C HIS A 52 17.89 -5.39 2.62
N ARG A 53 18.21 -4.14 2.99
CA ARG A 53 17.26 -3.18 3.53
C ARG A 53 16.11 -2.91 2.55
N ALA A 54 16.43 -2.61 1.29
CA ALA A 54 15.43 -2.37 0.26
C ALA A 54 14.52 -3.59 0.06
N LEU A 55 15.08 -4.81 0.04
CA LEU A 55 14.29 -6.03 -0.06
C LEU A 55 13.37 -6.26 1.15
N ALA A 56 13.83 -5.93 2.37
CA ALA A 56 12.99 -5.99 3.57
C ALA A 56 11.81 -5.02 3.47
N LEU A 57 12.07 -3.75 3.10
CA LEU A 57 11.03 -2.73 2.90
C LEU A 57 10.03 -3.15 1.82
N ALA A 58 10.51 -3.72 0.70
CA ALA A 58 9.66 -4.22 -0.36
C ALA A 58 8.67 -5.29 0.10
N ARG A 59 9.13 -6.23 0.93
CA ARG A 59 8.31 -7.32 1.49
C ARG A 59 7.25 -6.78 2.44
N VAL A 60 7.61 -5.84 3.31
CA VAL A 60 6.66 -5.20 4.24
C VAL A 60 5.59 -4.42 3.46
N CYS A 61 5.98 -3.63 2.46
CA CYS A 61 5.04 -2.91 1.59
C CYS A 61 4.10 -3.87 0.82
N ALA A 62 4.61 -5.01 0.31
CA ALA A 62 3.77 -6.01 -0.35
C ALA A 62 2.71 -6.59 0.60
N ARG A 63 3.10 -6.90 1.84
CA ARG A 63 2.18 -7.40 2.88
C ARG A 63 1.14 -6.35 3.27
N ARG A 64 1.55 -5.09 3.46
CA ARG A 64 0.60 -3.99 3.70
C ARG A 64 -0.40 -3.86 2.56
N ALA A 65 0.06 -3.92 1.31
CA ALA A 65 -0.82 -3.86 0.15
C ALA A 65 -1.89 -4.96 0.16
N ALA A 66 -1.51 -6.19 0.56
CA ALA A 66 -2.45 -7.30 0.70
C ALA A 66 -3.50 -7.03 1.80
N TRP A 67 -3.09 -6.58 2.98
CA TRP A 67 -4.01 -6.27 4.09
C TRP A 67 -4.95 -5.11 3.78
N TRP A 68 -4.48 -4.07 3.10
CA TRP A 68 -5.35 -2.99 2.62
C TRP A 68 -6.42 -3.47 1.65
N ARG A 69 -6.11 -4.45 0.78
CA ARG A 69 -7.12 -5.09 -0.09
C ARG A 69 -8.12 -5.94 0.70
N VAL A 70 -7.67 -6.63 1.76
CA VAL A 70 -8.55 -7.36 2.68
C VAL A 70 -9.53 -6.40 3.35
N LEU A 71 -9.02 -5.27 3.89
CA LEU A 71 -9.84 -4.23 4.49
C LEU A 71 -10.83 -3.64 3.47
N ALA A 72 -10.38 -3.31 2.26
CA ALA A 72 -11.27 -2.81 1.22
C ALA A 72 -12.40 -3.80 0.91
N ARG A 73 -12.08 -5.08 0.73
CA ARG A 73 -13.12 -6.12 0.50
C ARG A 73 -14.08 -6.24 1.67
N TRP A 74 -13.58 -6.17 2.89
CA TRP A 74 -14.41 -6.23 4.09
C TRP A 74 -15.33 -5.01 4.20
N THR A 75 -14.81 -3.78 4.02
CA THR A 75 -15.60 -2.54 4.10
C THR A 75 -16.77 -2.53 3.10
N TYR A 76 -16.53 -2.97 1.86
CA TYR A 76 -17.60 -3.10 0.86
C TYR A 76 -18.67 -4.14 1.25
N ARG A 77 -18.27 -5.26 1.88
CA ARG A 77 -19.21 -6.31 2.33
C ARG A 77 -19.99 -5.91 3.57
N ALA A 78 -19.36 -5.18 4.49
CA ALA A 78 -19.94 -4.74 5.75
C ALA A 78 -20.87 -3.51 5.59
N GLY A 79 -20.99 -2.97 4.37
CA GLY A 79 -21.91 -1.88 4.07
C GLY A 79 -21.44 -0.51 4.57
N PHE A 80 -20.13 -0.33 4.76
CA PHE A 80 -19.53 0.98 5.02
C PHE A 80 -19.72 1.91 3.82
N ASP A 81 -19.60 3.21 4.07
CA ASP A 81 -19.59 4.20 3.00
C ASP A 81 -18.51 3.88 1.96
N ARG A 82 -18.86 4.05 0.67
CA ARG A 82 -17.99 3.71 -0.46
C ARG A 82 -16.63 4.42 -0.42
N LEU A 83 -16.56 5.60 0.22
CA LEU A 83 -15.33 6.34 0.42
C LEU A 83 -14.31 5.55 1.25
N HIS A 84 -14.74 4.83 2.28
CA HIS A 84 -13.86 4.01 3.12
C HIS A 84 -13.23 2.87 2.31
N GLY A 85 -14.04 2.16 1.53
CA GLY A 85 -13.55 1.10 0.64
C GLY A 85 -12.58 1.65 -0.43
N LYS A 86 -12.89 2.82 -1.01
CA LYS A 86 -12.00 3.49 -1.98
C LYS A 86 -10.68 3.91 -1.34
N ALA A 87 -10.72 4.48 -0.13
CA ALA A 87 -9.53 4.88 0.61
C ALA A 87 -8.63 3.68 0.92
N ALA A 88 -9.21 2.55 1.34
CA ALA A 88 -8.47 1.31 1.58
C ALA A 88 -7.84 0.76 0.28
N LEU A 89 -8.56 0.78 -0.85
CA LEU A 89 -7.98 0.39 -2.15
C LEU A 89 -6.81 1.29 -2.55
N ALA A 90 -6.98 2.61 -2.43
CA ALA A 90 -5.93 3.58 -2.75
C ALA A 90 -4.69 3.40 -1.86
N ALA A 91 -4.87 3.13 -0.56
CA ALA A 91 -3.78 2.76 0.33
C ALA A 91 -3.06 1.47 -0.14
N GLY A 92 -3.83 0.46 -0.55
CA GLY A 92 -3.28 -0.78 -1.10
C GLY A 92 -2.45 -0.57 -2.37
N HIS A 93 -2.92 0.27 -3.30
CA HIS A 93 -2.18 0.61 -4.53
C HIS A 93 -0.87 1.32 -4.23
N ARG A 94 -0.89 2.34 -3.36
CA ARG A 94 0.33 3.06 -2.94
C ARG A 94 1.37 2.11 -2.32
N GLN A 95 0.94 1.14 -1.51
CA GLN A 95 1.85 0.16 -0.93
C GLN A 95 2.39 -0.83 -1.97
N GLN A 96 1.61 -1.18 -2.97
CA GLN A 96 2.08 -2.01 -4.08
C GLN A 96 3.14 -1.29 -4.92
N GLU A 97 2.94 0.00 -5.21
CA GLU A 97 3.92 0.85 -5.90
C GLU A 97 5.21 0.98 -5.10
N ARG A 98 5.12 1.27 -3.79
CA ARG A 98 6.28 1.28 -2.88
C ARG A 98 7.01 -0.07 -2.87
N SER A 99 6.27 -1.17 -2.91
CA SER A 99 6.87 -2.50 -2.98
C SER A 99 7.63 -2.75 -4.29
N ARG A 100 7.13 -2.22 -5.43
CA ARG A 100 7.86 -2.27 -6.71
C ARG A 100 9.14 -1.45 -6.63
N PHE A 101 9.00 -0.18 -6.24
CA PHE A 101 10.12 0.74 -6.06
C PHE A 101 11.26 0.13 -5.23
N TRP A 102 10.94 -0.45 -4.06
CA TRP A 102 11.96 -1.03 -3.19
C TRP A 102 12.57 -2.32 -3.77
N ARG A 103 11.84 -3.10 -4.59
CA ARG A 103 12.42 -4.25 -5.30
C ARG A 103 13.40 -3.81 -6.36
N ASP A 104 13.04 -2.79 -7.14
CA ASP A 104 13.89 -2.26 -8.20
C ASP A 104 15.16 -1.64 -7.58
N THR A 105 14.99 -0.88 -6.49
CA THR A 105 16.11 -0.37 -5.67
C THR A 105 17.02 -1.50 -5.18
N ALA A 106 16.46 -2.60 -4.69
CA ALA A 106 17.26 -3.75 -4.23
C ALA A 106 18.04 -4.41 -5.38
N ALA A 107 17.44 -4.49 -6.57
CA ALA A 107 18.10 -5.02 -7.76
C ALA A 107 19.26 -4.13 -8.20
N ASP A 108 19.10 -2.81 -8.17
CA ASP A 108 20.16 -1.87 -8.53
C ASP A 108 21.36 -1.94 -7.58
N TRP A 109 21.12 -1.99 -6.27
CA TRP A 109 22.21 -2.14 -5.30
C TRP A 109 22.96 -3.47 -5.44
N ARG A 110 22.25 -4.55 -5.80
CA ARG A 110 22.89 -5.83 -6.14
C ARG A 110 23.72 -5.72 -7.42
N ALA A 111 23.19 -5.10 -8.47
CA ALA A 111 23.93 -4.90 -9.71
C ALA A 111 25.24 -4.13 -9.49
N ARG A 112 25.21 -3.08 -8.65
CA ARG A 112 26.42 -2.34 -8.26
C ARG A 112 27.46 -3.19 -7.53
N THR A 113 27.00 -4.13 -6.70
CA THR A 113 27.89 -5.07 -5.99
C THR A 113 28.55 -6.03 -6.98
N ASP A 114 27.81 -6.47 -7.99
CA ASP A 114 28.27 -7.43 -8.99
C ASP A 114 28.98 -6.76 -10.19
N HIS A 115 29.23 -5.44 -10.15
CA HIS A 115 29.73 -4.63 -11.27
C HIS A 115 28.91 -4.78 -12.57
N ARG A 116 27.60 -5.05 -12.44
CA ARG A 116 26.65 -5.16 -13.56
C ARG A 116 26.00 -3.80 -13.84
N PRO A 117 25.53 -3.55 -15.09
CA PRO A 117 24.76 -2.37 -15.41
C PRO A 117 23.53 -2.23 -14.50
N THR A 118 23.28 -1.03 -13.98
CA THR A 118 22.11 -0.70 -13.15
C THR A 118 20.93 -0.25 -14.02
N SER A 119 19.73 -0.19 -13.45
CA SER A 119 18.50 0.26 -14.13
C SER A 119 18.68 1.60 -14.86
N ASP A 120 19.36 2.58 -14.27
CA ASP A 120 19.63 3.86 -14.93
C ASP A 120 20.48 3.72 -16.21
N ALA A 121 21.47 2.81 -16.21
CA ALA A 121 22.30 2.54 -17.38
C ALA A 121 21.53 1.75 -18.43
N ALA A 122 20.67 0.80 -18.01
CA ALA A 122 19.82 0.02 -18.91
C ALA A 122 18.70 0.86 -19.53
N GLY A 123 18.08 1.76 -18.76
CA GLY A 123 17.07 2.71 -19.23
C GLY A 123 17.66 3.75 -20.18
N ALA A 124 18.87 4.25 -19.90
CA ALA A 124 19.61 5.07 -20.85
C ALA A 124 19.84 4.30 -22.15
N LEU A 125 20.45 3.11 -22.11
CA LEU A 125 20.73 2.30 -23.30
C LEU A 125 19.47 1.93 -24.12
N SER A 126 18.34 1.67 -23.45
CA SER A 126 17.04 1.46 -24.11
C SER A 126 16.57 2.72 -24.85
N ASN A 127 16.70 3.90 -24.23
CA ASN A 127 16.38 5.16 -24.90
C ASN A 127 17.31 5.43 -26.09
N TRP A 128 18.61 5.13 -26.00
CA TRP A 128 19.53 5.28 -27.14
C TRP A 128 19.14 4.38 -28.33
N ALA A 129 18.73 3.14 -28.05
CA ALA A 129 18.25 2.20 -29.07
C ALA A 129 16.92 2.64 -29.71
N GLU A 130 15.98 3.19 -28.93
CA GLU A 130 14.72 3.74 -29.44
C GLU A 130 14.91 5.05 -30.23
N LEU A 131 15.94 5.84 -29.91
CA LEU A 131 16.29 7.08 -30.61
C LEU A 131 17.19 6.85 -31.84
N GLY A 132 17.52 5.60 -32.17
CA GLY A 132 18.31 5.24 -33.36
C GLY A 132 19.77 5.70 -33.30
N VAL A 133 20.28 6.02 -32.10
CA VAL A 133 21.67 6.43 -31.93
C VAL A 133 22.49 5.22 -31.52
N THR A 134 22.98 4.49 -32.51
CA THR A 134 24.03 3.48 -32.32
C THR A 134 25.39 4.17 -32.45
N ALA A 135 26.27 3.96 -31.48
CA ALA A 135 27.68 4.37 -31.56
C ALA A 135 28.40 3.70 -32.73
#